data_AF-A0A0J5FM31-F1
#
_entry.id   AF-A0A0J5FM31-F1
#
_cell.length_a   1.000
_cell.length_b   1.000
_cell.length_c   1.000
_cell.angle_alpha   90.00
_cell.angle_beta   90.00
_cell.angle_gamma   90.00
#
_symmetry.space_group_name_H-M   'P 1'
#
loop_
_entity.id
_entity.type
_entity.pdbx_description
1 polymer ?
#
loop_
_entity_poly.entity_id
_entity_poly.type
_entity_poly.pdbx_seq_one_letter_code
_entity_poly.pdbx_strand_id
1 'polypeptide(L)' 'MSEKIFNDVGAYALIGRAVCQLLEKNSPVCETDIASIMSDIFLAEYQGSHDSRCEAFNGAVKLLTDIKKQP' A
#
# COMPACT_ATOMS: atom_id res chain seq x y z
N MET A 1 -17.13 14.45 6.27
CA MET A 1 -15.83 13.78 6.46
C MET A 1 -15.19 13.76 5.07
N SER A 2 -14.03 14.38 4.86
CA SER A 2 -13.49 14.65 3.51
C SER A 2 -12.92 13.40 2.83
N GLU A 3 -13.05 13.29 1.50
CA GLU A 3 -12.49 12.20 0.65
C GLU A 3 -11.02 11.91 0.96
N LYS A 4 -10.26 12.94 1.32
CA LYS A 4 -8.83 12.84 1.67
C LYS A 4 -8.54 11.87 2.83
N ILE A 5 -9.41 11.83 3.85
CA ILE A 5 -9.23 10.95 5.01
C ILE A 5 -9.50 9.48 4.61
N PHE A 6 -10.46 9.25 3.71
CA PHE A 6 -10.80 7.91 3.23
C PHE A 6 -9.68 7.29 2.39
N ASN A 7 -9.03 8.10 1.56
CA ASN A 7 -7.92 7.67 0.71
C ASN A 7 -6.67 7.32 1.53
N ASP A 8 -6.43 8.03 2.65
CA ASP A 8 -5.33 7.69 3.56
C ASP A 8 -5.57 6.36 4.28
N VAL A 9 -6.79 6.07 4.74
CA VAL A 9 -7.10 4.80 5.44
C VAL A 9 -6.86 3.58 4.55
N GLY A 10 -7.28 3.64 3.28
CA GLY A 10 -7.05 2.55 2.33
C GLY A 10 -5.56 2.28 2.08
N ALA A 11 -4.77 3.34 1.95
CA ALA A 11 -3.32 3.26 1.74
C ALA A 11 -2.61 2.63 2.94
N TYR A 12 -2.87 3.10 4.17
CA TYR A 12 -2.28 2.51 5.38
C TYR A 12 -2.71 1.06 5.59
N ALA A 13 -3.97 0.72 5.30
CA ALA A 13 -4.45 -0.65 5.40
C ALA A 13 -3.72 -1.58 4.43
N LEU A 14 -3.48 -1.14 3.19
CA LEU A 14 -2.75 -1.91 2.19
C LEU A 14 -1.28 -2.14 2.60
N ILE A 15 -0.60 -1.10 3.10
CA ILE A 15 0.76 -1.22 3.64
C ILE A 15 0.78 -2.20 4.82
N GLY A 16 -0.17 -2.08 5.76
CA GLY A 16 -0.27 -2.97 6.91
C GLY A 16 -0.44 -4.43 6.51
N ARG A 17 -1.29 -4.71 5.52
CA ARG A 17 -1.47 -6.07 4.97
C ARG A 17 -0.17 -6.61 4.36
N ALA A 18 0.56 -5.79 3.62
CA ALA A 18 1.84 -6.18 3.04
C ALA A 18 2.87 -6.55 4.13
N VAL A 19 2.95 -5.74 5.20
CA VAL A 19 3.82 -6.02 6.35
C VAL A 19 3.41 -7.32 7.04
N CYS A 20 2.12 -7.55 7.30
CA CYS A 20 1.65 -8.79 7.91
C CYS A 20 2.05 -10.03 7.08
N GLN A 21 1.89 -9.98 5.74
CA GLN A 21 2.30 -11.10 4.88
C GLN A 21 3.81 -11.36 4.89
N LEU A 22 4.63 -10.31 4.98
CA LEU A 22 6.08 -10.46 5.12
C LEU A 22 6.43 -11.12 6.46
N LEU A 23 5.79 -10.69 7.55
CA LEU A 23 5.99 -11.27 8.88
C LEU A 23 5.55 -12.73 8.95
N GLU A 24 4.41 -13.08 8.35
CA GLU A 24 3.92 -14.48 8.26
C GLU A 24 4.91 -15.40 7.52
N LYS A 25 5.62 -14.86 6.52
CA LYS A 25 6.64 -15.57 5.74
C LYS A 25 8.03 -15.52 6.38
N ASN A 26 8.16 -14.85 7.53
CA ASN A 26 9.45 -14.55 8.17
C ASN A 26 10.44 -13.85 7.21
N SER A 27 9.91 -13.02 6.32
CA SER A 27 10.67 -12.22 5.37
C SER A 27 11.09 -10.89 5.99
N PRO A 28 12.21 -10.29 5.52
CA PRO A 28 12.57 -8.93 5.89
C PRO A 28 11.44 -7.94 5.61
N VAL A 29 11.30 -6.94 6.50
CA VAL A 29 10.38 -5.83 6.31
C VAL A 29 11.20 -4.62 5.89
N CYS A 30 11.36 -4.43 4.58
CA CYS A 30 11.99 -3.24 4.01
C CYS A 30 11.11 -2.63 2.91
N GLU A 31 11.38 -1.37 2.55
CA GLU A 31 10.54 -0.61 1.60
C GLU A 31 10.28 -1.35 0.29
N THR A 32 11.31 -1.98 -0.28
CA THR A 32 11.20 -2.71 -1.55
C THR A 32 10.35 -3.96 -1.44
N ASP A 33 10.44 -4.67 -0.32
CA ASP A 33 9.64 -5.88 -0.06
C ASP A 33 8.17 -5.51 0.18
N ILE A 34 7.92 -4.43 0.93
CA ILE A 34 6.55 -3.92 1.14
C ILE A 34 5.94 -3.49 -0.20
N ALA A 35 6.68 -2.76 -1.02
CA ALA A 35 6.21 -2.33 -2.34
C ALA A 35 5.91 -3.52 -3.27
N SER A 36 6.74 -4.57 -3.22
CA SER A 36 6.52 -5.81 -3.99
C SER A 36 5.22 -6.49 -3.55
N ILE A 37 5.07 -6.80 -2.26
CA ILE A 37 3.89 -7.51 -1.75
C ILE A 37 2.61 -6.69 -1.94
N MET A 38 2.68 -5.37 -1.76
CA MET A 38 1.56 -4.48 -2.04
C MET A 38 1.11 -4.55 -3.50
N SER A 39 2.06 -4.62 -4.43
CA SER A 39 1.76 -4.75 -5.86
C SER A 39 1.08 -6.08 -6.16
N ASP A 40 1.55 -7.17 -5.54
CA ASP A 40 0.93 -8.49 -5.68
C ASP A 40 -0.52 -8.50 -5.14
N ILE A 41 -0.75 -7.89 -3.97
CA ILE A 41 -2.09 -7.75 -3.38
C ILE A 41 -3.00 -6.94 -4.32
N PHE A 42 -2.51 -5.80 -4.82
CA PHE A 42 -3.30 -4.95 -5.71
C PHE A 42 -3.64 -5.69 -7.01
N LEU A 43 -2.67 -6.33 -7.67
CA LEU A 43 -2.89 -7.05 -8.92
C LEU A 43 -3.85 -8.24 -8.75
N ALA A 44 -3.79 -8.93 -7.61
CA ALA A 44 -4.73 -10.02 -7.31
C ALA A 44 -6.17 -9.54 -7.10
N GLU A 45 -6.35 -8.31 -6.60
CA GLU A 45 -7.65 -7.72 -6.32
C GLU A 45 -8.15 -6.83 -7.46
N TYR A 46 -7.30 -6.43 -8.41
CA TYR A 46 -7.65 -5.52 -9.48
C TYR A 46 -8.59 -6.18 -10.49
N GLN A 47 -9.76 -5.56 -10.72
CA GLN A 47 -10.81 -6.09 -11.61
C GLN A 47 -10.81 -5.43 -13.00
N GLY A 48 -9.77 -4.67 -13.35
CA GLY A 48 -9.70 -4.00 -14.66
C GLY A 48 -10.44 -2.66 -14.74
N SER A 49 -11.01 -2.16 -13.63
CA SER A 49 -11.66 -0.86 -13.53
C SER A 49 -10.95 0.02 -12.50
N HIS A 50 -10.79 1.31 -12.81
CA HIS A 50 -10.28 2.27 -11.83
C HIS A 50 -11.30 2.46 -10.71
N ASP A 51 -10.94 2.05 -9.49
CA ASP A 51 -11.80 2.09 -8.31
C ASP A 51 -11.01 2.54 -7.07
N SER A 52 -11.63 2.38 -5.89
CA SER A 52 -11.01 2.73 -4.60
C SER A 52 -9.72 1.95 -4.30
N ARG A 53 -9.47 0.80 -4.94
CA ARG A 53 -8.22 0.04 -4.81
C ARG A 53 -7.08 0.73 -5.54
N CYS A 54 -7.35 1.33 -6.71
CA CYS A 54 -6.38 2.16 -7.42
C CYS A 54 -5.97 3.37 -6.58
N GLU A 55 -6.94 4.02 -5.93
CA GLU A 55 -6.67 5.16 -5.05
C GLU A 55 -5.85 4.76 -3.82
N ALA A 56 -6.20 3.65 -3.17
CA ALA A 56 -5.45 3.11 -2.04
C ALA A 56 -4.01 2.73 -2.43
N PHE A 57 -3.83 2.07 -3.58
CA PHE A 57 -2.51 1.71 -4.10
C PHE A 57 -1.66 2.94 -4.40
N ASN A 58 -2.22 3.93 -5.11
CA ASN A 58 -1.51 5.18 -5.43
C ASN A 58 -1.14 5.96 -4.15
N GLY A 59 -2.05 6.02 -3.17
CA GLY A 59 -1.77 6.63 -1.88
C GLY A 59 -0.64 5.93 -1.14
N ALA A 60 -0.63 4.59 -1.15
CA ALA A 60 0.40 3.81 -0.48
C ALA A 60 1.78 3.95 -1.14
N VAL A 61 1.85 3.98 -2.48
CA VAL A 61 3.08 4.28 -3.22
C VAL A 61 3.61 5.67 -2.85
N LYS A 62 2.71 6.67 -2.77
CA LYS A 62 3.09 8.02 -2.35
C LYS A 62 3.65 8.04 -0.93
N LEU A 63 2.99 7.36 0.03
CA LEU A 63 3.47 7.28 1.41
C LEU A 63 4.86 6.64 1.50
N LEU A 64 5.09 5.53 0.79
CA LEU A 64 6.40 4.86 0.79
C LEU A 64 7.51 5.71 0.16
N THR A 65 7.19 6.54 -0.83
CA THR A 65 8.18 7.38 -1.54
C THR A 65 8.41 8.73 -0.87
N ASP A 66 7.40 9.32 -0.22
CA ASP A 66 7.49 10.63 0.43
C ASP A 66 8.19 10.57 1.81
N ILE A 67 8.32 9.39 2.45
CA ILE A 67 9.16 9.22 3.66
C ILE A 67 10.61 9.65 3.40
N LYS A 68 11.10 9.54 2.16
CA LYS A 68 12.45 9.97 1.76
C LYS A 68 12.64 11.49 1.68
N LYS A 69 11.58 12.29 1.86
CA LYS A 69 11.63 13.76 1.76
C LYS A 69 11.55 14.48 3.11
N GLN A 70 11.50 13.77 4.23
CA GLN A 70 11.62 14.43 5.54
C GLN A 70 13.11 14.70 5.85
N PRO A 71 13.49 15.97 6.10
CA PRO A 71 14.87 16.36 6.40
C PRO A 71 15.35 15.84 7.75
#